data_AF-A0A820M5A3-F1
#
_entry.id   AF-A0A820M5A3-F1
#
_cell.length_a   1.000
_cell.length_b   1.000
_cell.length_c   1.000
_cell.angle_alpha   90.00
_cell.angle_beta   90.00
_cell.angle_gamma   90.00
#
_symmetry.space_group_name_H-M   'P 1'
#
loop_
_entity.id
_entity.type
_entity.pdbx_description
1 polymer ?
#
loop_
_entity_poly.entity_id
_entity_poly.type
_entity_poly.pdbx_seq_one_letter_code
_entity_poly.pdbx_strand_id
1 'polypeptide(L)'
;MILDRGFRDSLGVLKSLGTDVAMPSFFGPKQNQSDVQDANNSRFVTILRWVVESVNARIKRFKWFNQVIPNSSLPSVQDFICIVATLLNCFHVSMVTPSPNDDETVRRMNSLRTQNNTLQIFLTDYNLTRNSIWNVTDIHNLVQSFPKLSMVDLRMITLGTS
;
A
#
# COMPACT_ATOMS: atom_id res chain seq x y z
N MET A 1 -2.19 -2.94 12.87
CA MET A 1 -2.24 -1.46 12.82
C MET A 1 -1.32 -0.96 11.72
N ILE A 2 -1.81 -0.11 10.83
CA ILE A 2 -1.01 0.51 9.77
C ILE A 2 -0.51 1.86 10.26
N LEU A 3 0.80 2.09 10.16
CA LEU A 3 1.43 3.33 10.58
C LEU A 3 2.15 4.02 9.43
N ASP A 4 2.13 5.35 9.48
CA ASP A 4 3.04 6.18 8.70
C ASP A 4 4.45 6.12 9.27
N ARG A 5 5.43 6.39 8.39
CA ARG A 5 6.86 6.40 8.74
C ARG A 5 7.22 7.35 9.89
N GLY A 6 6.43 8.40 10.11
CA GLY A 6 6.62 9.36 11.21
C GLY A 6 6.43 8.76 12.61
N PHE A 7 5.82 7.58 12.73
CA PHE A 7 5.59 6.89 14.00
C PHE A 7 6.63 5.81 14.32
N ARG A 8 7.79 5.86 13.67
CA ARG A 8 8.87 4.87 13.83
C ARG A 8 9.24 4.63 15.29
N ASP A 9 9.37 5.69 16.09
CA ASP A 9 9.83 5.60 17.47
C ASP A 9 8.78 4.96 18.40
N SER A 10 7.51 4.97 17.99
CA SER A 10 6.40 4.35 18.71
C SER A 10 6.26 2.84 18.45
N LEU A 11 6.99 2.28 17.48
CA LEU A 11 6.87 0.87 17.10
C LEU A 11 7.19 -0.08 18.26
N GLY A 12 8.24 0.20 19.03
CA GLY A 12 8.64 -0.63 20.16
C GLY A 12 7.55 -0.69 21.23
N VAL A 13 6.97 0.48 21.56
CA VAL A 13 5.87 0.60 22.51
C VAL A 13 4.65 -0.18 22.03
N LEU A 14 4.21 0.04 20.79
CA LEU A 14 3.02 -0.62 20.24
C LEU A 14 3.15 -2.15 20.18
N LYS A 15 4.33 -2.65 19.80
CA LYS A 15 4.62 -4.09 19.82
C LYS A 15 4.63 -4.65 21.24
N SER A 16 5.17 -3.91 22.21
CA SER A 16 5.16 -4.32 23.63
C SER A 16 3.75 -4.40 24.23
N LEU A 17 2.83 -3.60 23.69
CA LEU A 17 1.40 -3.64 24.01
C LEU A 17 0.64 -4.75 23.27
N GLY A 18 1.35 -5.63 22.54
CA GLY A 18 0.75 -6.75 21.80
C GLY A 18 0.06 -6.34 20.50
N THR A 19 0.28 -5.13 20.00
CA THR A 19 -0.31 -4.69 18.73
C THR A 19 0.53 -5.19 17.57
N ASP A 20 -0.10 -5.87 16.60
CA ASP A 20 0.54 -6.15 15.32
C ASP A 20 0.64 -4.85 14.51
N VAL A 21 1.84 -4.48 14.07
CA VAL A 21 2.10 -3.18 13.42
C VAL A 21 2.82 -3.38 12.10
N ALA A 22 2.28 -2.78 11.04
CA ALA A 22 2.89 -2.72 9.73
C ALA A 22 3.10 -1.26 9.30
N MET A 23 4.23 -1.00 8.64
CA MET A 23 4.66 0.31 8.20
C MET A 23 5.54 0.13 6.94
N PRO A 24 5.57 1.09 6.00
CA PRO A 24 6.44 1.00 4.84
C PRO A 24 7.91 0.91 5.24
N SER A 25 8.69 0.07 4.55
CA SER A 25 10.11 -0.14 4.82
C SER A 25 10.91 1.16 4.70
N PHE A 26 12.01 1.21 5.45
CA PHE A 26 13.03 2.27 5.39
C PHE A 26 14.23 1.78 4.60
N PHE A 27 14.91 2.70 3.92
CA PHE A 27 16.24 2.40 3.39
C PHE A 27 17.25 2.34 4.53
N GLY A 28 18.10 1.32 4.51
CA GLY A 28 19.27 1.26 5.37
C GLY A 28 20.34 2.30 4.99
N PRO A 29 21.36 2.50 5.83
CA PRO A 29 22.49 3.34 5.49
C PRO A 29 23.13 2.87 4.18
N LYS A 30 23.30 3.78 3.21
CA LYS A 30 23.84 3.52 1.86
C LYS A 30 22.96 2.65 0.94
N GLN A 31 21.70 2.37 1.29
CA GLN A 31 20.75 1.78 0.34
C GLN A 31 20.04 2.87 -0.46
N ASN A 32 20.12 2.77 -1.79
CA ASN A 32 19.41 3.66 -2.72
C ASN A 32 18.18 3.00 -3.34
N GLN A 33 17.97 1.69 -3.09
CA GLN A 33 16.84 0.91 -3.58
C GLN A 33 16.39 -0.09 -2.52
N SER A 34 15.10 -0.40 -2.53
CA SER A 34 14.51 -1.41 -1.64
C SER A 34 14.84 -2.78 -2.20
N ASP A 35 15.07 -3.74 -1.32
CA ASP A 35 14.95 -5.14 -1.71
C ASP A 35 13.50 -5.43 -2.16
N VAL A 36 13.33 -6.47 -2.97
CA VAL A 36 12.03 -6.89 -3.51
C VAL A 36 11.03 -7.15 -2.39
N GLN A 37 11.48 -7.84 -1.34
CA GLN A 37 10.63 -8.17 -0.21
C GLN A 37 10.13 -6.92 0.52
N ASP A 38 11.02 -5.95 0.72
CA ASP A 38 10.69 -4.66 1.31
C ASP A 38 9.79 -3.80 0.42
N ALA A 39 10.03 -3.85 -0.90
CA ALA A 39 9.20 -3.14 -1.87
C ALA A 39 7.77 -3.71 -1.90
N ASN A 40 7.63 -5.04 -1.92
CA ASN A 40 6.33 -5.71 -1.91
C ASN A 40 5.60 -5.49 -0.58
N ASN A 41 6.29 -5.57 0.56
CA ASN A 41 5.73 -5.22 1.87
C ASN A 41 5.27 -3.75 1.93
N SER A 42 6.09 -2.82 1.45
CA SER A 42 5.76 -1.39 1.42
C SER A 42 4.54 -1.10 0.52
N ARG A 43 4.44 -1.77 -0.63
CA ARG A 43 3.28 -1.68 -1.51
C ARG A 43 2.03 -2.23 -0.83
N PHE A 44 2.12 -3.40 -0.19
CA PHE A 44 1.02 -3.98 0.58
C PHE A 44 0.51 -3.03 1.67
N VAL A 45 1.41 -2.47 2.48
CA VAL A 45 1.07 -1.48 3.51
C VAL A 45 0.44 -0.23 2.89
N THR A 46 0.93 0.21 1.73
CA THR A 46 0.38 1.35 1.02
C THR A 46 -1.06 1.11 0.60
N ILE A 47 -1.38 -0.04 -0.01
CA ILE A 47 -2.78 -0.34 -0.38
C ILE A 47 -3.70 -0.31 0.85
N LEU A 48 -3.28 -0.92 1.96
CA LEU A 48 -4.08 -0.91 3.19
C LEU A 48 -4.24 0.51 3.75
N ARG A 49 -3.21 1.34 3.67
CA ARG A 49 -3.27 2.75 4.07
C ARG A 49 -4.35 3.50 3.28
N TRP A 50 -4.51 3.27 1.97
CA TRP A 50 -5.55 3.94 1.18
C TRP A 50 -6.95 3.61 1.69
N VAL A 51 -7.19 2.36 2.10
CA VAL A 51 -8.46 1.94 2.71
C VAL A 51 -8.67 2.69 4.03
N VAL A 52 -7.67 2.68 4.93
CA VAL A 52 -7.73 3.37 6.23
C VAL A 52 -7.96 4.88 6.05
N GLU A 53 -7.26 5.52 5.11
CA GLU A 53 -7.41 6.94 4.80
C GLU A 53 -8.80 7.27 4.26
N SER A 54 -9.38 6.38 3.45
CA SER A 54 -10.75 6.54 2.94
C SER A 54 -11.77 6.54 4.07
N VAL A 55 -11.62 5.66 5.08
CA VAL A 55 -12.45 5.67 6.29
C VAL A 55 -12.21 6.95 7.10
N ASN A 56 -10.94 7.30 7.32
CA ASN A 56 -10.56 8.47 8.11
C ASN A 56 -11.12 9.77 7.50
N ALA A 57 -11.13 9.89 6.17
CA ALA A 57 -11.72 11.03 5.48
C ALA A 57 -13.22 11.19 5.76
N ARG A 58 -13.96 10.08 5.96
CA ARG A 58 -15.38 10.13 6.35
C ARG A 58 -15.55 10.55 7.81
N ILE A 59 -14.73 10.01 8.71
CA ILE A 59 -14.76 10.38 10.14
C ILE A 59 -14.44 11.88 10.30
N LYS A 60 -13.47 12.40 9.54
CA LYS A 60 -13.11 13.83 9.54
C LYS A 60 -14.19 14.76 8.97
N ARG A 61 -15.31 14.26 8.43
CA ARG A 61 -16.47 15.10 8.10
C ARG A 61 -17.16 15.64 9.36
N PHE A 62 -17.01 14.96 10.49
CA PHE A 62 -17.50 15.42 11.77
C PHE A 62 -16.52 16.46 12.32
N LYS A 63 -17.00 17.69 12.55
CA LYS A 63 -16.18 18.85 12.95
C LYS A 63 -15.26 18.55 14.14
N TRP A 64 -15.73 17.76 15.11
CA TRP A 64 -14.96 17.39 16.29
C TRP A 64 -13.72 16.55 15.99
N PHE A 65 -13.76 15.71 14.95
CA PHE A 65 -12.64 14.89 14.49
C PHE A 65 -11.72 15.61 13.51
N ASN A 66 -12.12 16.76 12.99
CA ASN A 66 -11.34 17.58 12.07
C ASN A 66 -10.51 18.67 12.77
N GLN A 67 -10.25 18.49 14.06
CA GLN A 67 -9.48 19.41 14.90
C GLN A 67 -8.53 18.62 15.79
N VAL A 68 -7.61 19.32 16.44
CA VAL A 68 -6.75 18.73 17.46
C VAL A 68 -7.62 18.35 18.66
N ILE A 69 -7.65 17.05 18.99
CA ILE A 69 -8.44 16.53 20.10
C ILE A 69 -7.68 16.77 21.41
N PRO A 70 -8.29 17.39 22.44
CA PRO A 70 -7.67 17.57 23.74
C PRO A 70 -7.32 16.22 24.40
N ASN A 71 -6.18 16.14 25.07
CA ASN A 71 -5.75 14.92 25.77
C ASN A 71 -6.74 14.47 26.86
N SER A 72 -7.50 15.41 27.45
CA SER A 72 -8.56 15.12 28.42
C SER A 72 -9.69 14.24 27.83
N SER A 73 -9.86 14.26 26.51
CA SER A 73 -10.90 13.51 25.80
C SER A 73 -10.43 12.15 25.32
N LEU A 74 -9.15 11.79 25.48
CA LEU A 74 -8.61 10.49 25.08
C LEU A 74 -9.36 9.29 25.70
N PRO A 75 -9.78 9.31 26.98
CA PRO A 75 -10.54 8.19 27.55
C PRO A 75 -11.84 7.91 26.81
N SER A 76 -12.49 8.93 26.26
CA SER A 76 -13.80 8.83 25.57
C SER A 76 -13.69 8.86 24.05
N VAL A 77 -12.48 9.04 23.49
CA VAL A 77 -12.30 9.16 22.03
C VAL A 77 -12.75 7.89 21.31
N GLN A 78 -12.54 6.73 21.95
CA GLN A 78 -12.97 5.44 21.42
C GLN A 78 -14.49 5.39 21.28
N ASP A 79 -15.22 5.81 22.31
CA ASP A 79 -16.68 5.83 22.29
C ASP A 79 -17.21 6.74 21.19
N PHE A 80 -16.63 7.93 21.03
CA PHE A 80 -17.01 8.85 19.97
C PHE A 80 -16.75 8.27 18.57
N ILE A 81 -15.62 7.57 18.38
CA ILE A 81 -15.33 6.87 17.11
C ILE A 81 -16.36 5.78 16.86
N CYS A 82 -16.71 4.98 17.87
CA CYS A 82 -17.73 3.93 17.75
C CYS A 82 -19.11 4.50 17.38
N ILE A 83 -19.52 5.59 18.02
CA ILE A 83 -20.78 6.29 17.70
C ILE A 83 -20.76 6.79 16.25
N VAL A 84 -19.71 7.51 15.84
CA VAL A 84 -19.59 8.04 14.48
C VAL A 84 -19.54 6.91 13.44
N ALA A 85 -18.78 5.85 13.69
CA ALA A 85 -18.71 4.70 12.80
C ALA A 85 -20.08 4.03 12.64
N THR A 86 -20.85 3.90 13.73
CA THR A 86 -22.22 3.36 13.69
C THR A 86 -23.13 4.24 12.84
N LEU A 87 -23.10 5.56 13.04
CA LEU A 87 -23.89 6.51 12.24
C LEU A 87 -23.50 6.47 10.75
N LEU A 88 -22.19 6.41 10.45
CA LEU A 88 -21.70 6.27 9.09
C LEU A 88 -22.21 4.99 8.43
N ASN A 89 -22.22 3.87 9.16
CA ASN A 89 -22.70 2.59 8.65
C ASN A 89 -24.23 2.56 8.48
N CYS A 90 -24.99 3.25 9.32
CA CYS A 90 -26.45 3.31 9.23
C CYS A 90 -26.96 4.23 8.10
N PHE A 91 -26.30 5.38 7.89
CA PHE A 91 -26.87 6.47 7.08
C PHE A 91 -26.07 6.85 5.82
N HIS A 92 -24.84 6.37 5.64
CA HIS A 92 -24.05 6.65 4.44
C HIS A 92 -23.94 5.45 3.51
N VAL A 93 -23.74 5.73 2.22
CA VAL A 93 -23.43 4.70 1.21
C VAL A 93 -22.24 3.88 1.68
N SER A 94 -22.35 2.55 1.57
CA SER A 94 -21.26 1.63 1.93
C SER A 94 -19.93 2.07 1.29
N MET A 95 -18.84 2.02 2.06
CA MET A 95 -17.49 2.26 1.52
C MET A 95 -17.02 1.15 0.61
N VAL A 96 -17.50 -0.06 0.89
CA VAL A 96 -17.12 -1.28 0.18
C VAL A 96 -18.32 -1.72 -0.61
N THR A 97 -18.25 -1.56 -1.92
CA THR A 97 -19.11 -2.27 -2.85
C THR A 97 -18.34 -3.52 -3.22
N PRO A 98 -18.80 -4.73 -2.83
CA PRO A 98 -18.08 -5.95 -3.13
C PRO A 98 -17.86 -6.07 -4.64
N SER A 99 -16.61 -6.07 -5.07
CA SER A 99 -16.25 -6.42 -6.43
C SER A 99 -15.95 -7.91 -6.47
N PRO A 100 -16.40 -8.65 -7.50
CA PRO A 100 -16.02 -10.06 -7.68
C PRO A 100 -14.50 -10.29 -7.69
N ASN A 101 -13.73 -9.24 -8.01
CA ASN A 101 -12.28 -9.27 -8.12
C ASN A 101 -11.52 -8.97 -6.81
N ASP A 102 -12.21 -8.58 -5.73
CA ASP A 102 -11.53 -8.16 -4.49
C ASP A 102 -10.80 -9.34 -3.84
N ASP A 103 -11.44 -10.51 -3.78
CA ASP A 103 -10.84 -11.73 -3.24
C ASP A 103 -9.66 -12.22 -4.08
N GLU A 104 -9.72 -12.07 -5.40
CA GLU A 104 -8.60 -12.37 -6.29
C GLU A 104 -7.43 -11.40 -6.05
N THR A 105 -7.74 -10.11 -5.92
CA THR A 105 -6.77 -9.05 -5.65
C THR A 105 -6.03 -9.29 -4.33
N VAL A 106 -6.77 -9.62 -3.26
CA VAL A 106 -6.20 -9.94 -1.94
C VAL A 106 -5.34 -11.20 -2.00
N ARG A 107 -5.82 -12.27 -2.66
CA ARG A 107 -5.05 -13.50 -2.83
C ARG A 107 -3.74 -13.25 -3.59
N ARG A 108 -3.80 -12.47 -4.67
CA ARG A 108 -2.62 -12.12 -5.48
C ARG A 108 -1.63 -11.26 -4.71
N MET A 109 -2.10 -10.23 -4.00
CA MET A 109 -1.22 -9.40 -3.15
C MET A 109 -0.49 -10.25 -2.11
N ASN A 110 -1.20 -11.18 -1.48
CA ASN A 110 -0.60 -12.09 -0.50
C ASN A 110 0.42 -13.03 -1.13
N SER A 111 0.16 -13.58 -2.32
CA SER A 111 1.12 -14.45 -3.00
C SER A 111 2.37 -13.68 -3.46
N LEU A 112 2.20 -12.47 -4.00
CA LEU A 112 3.31 -11.62 -4.45
C LEU A 112 4.18 -11.13 -3.29
N ARG A 113 3.58 -10.96 -2.10
CA ARG A 113 4.31 -10.57 -0.90
C ARG A 113 5.45 -11.53 -0.58
N THR A 114 5.33 -12.82 -0.90
CA THR A 114 6.34 -13.84 -0.57
C THR A 114 7.12 -14.34 -1.79
N GLN A 115 6.85 -13.81 -2.99
CA GLN A 115 7.51 -14.25 -4.21
C GLN A 115 8.78 -13.44 -4.49
N ASN A 116 9.81 -14.14 -4.98
CA ASN A 116 11.05 -13.55 -5.45
C ASN A 116 10.85 -12.89 -6.81
N ASN A 117 11.59 -11.82 -7.08
CA ASN A 117 11.53 -11.11 -8.36
C ASN A 117 12.32 -11.84 -9.45
N THR A 118 11.59 -12.53 -10.31
CA THR A 118 12.07 -13.21 -11.52
C THR A 118 12.77 -12.28 -12.49
N LEU A 119 12.35 -11.01 -12.61
CA LEU A 119 13.06 -10.03 -13.43
C LEU A 119 14.43 -9.70 -12.83
N GLN A 120 14.54 -9.58 -11.51
CA GLN A 120 15.85 -9.37 -10.88
C GLN A 120 16.78 -10.57 -11.07
N ILE A 121 16.23 -11.79 -10.95
CA ILE A 121 16.96 -13.04 -11.26
C ILE A 121 17.47 -12.98 -12.70
N PHE A 122 16.58 -12.71 -13.66
CA PHE A 122 16.93 -12.58 -15.07
C PHE A 122 18.02 -11.50 -15.33
N LEU A 123 17.88 -10.30 -14.76
CA LEU A 123 18.88 -9.25 -14.92
C LEU A 123 20.25 -9.66 -14.38
N THR A 124 20.26 -10.42 -13.28
CA THR A 124 21.49 -10.95 -12.67
C THR A 124 22.10 -12.04 -13.52
N ASP A 125 21.29 -13.01 -13.97
CA ASP A 125 21.72 -14.14 -14.80
C ASP A 125 22.34 -13.68 -16.14
N TYR A 126 21.77 -12.63 -16.74
CA TYR A 126 22.22 -12.08 -18.01
C TYR A 126 23.17 -10.87 -17.87
N ASN A 127 23.61 -10.52 -16.65
CA ASN A 127 24.47 -9.37 -16.35
C ASN A 127 24.01 -8.04 -17.00
N LEU A 128 22.69 -7.84 -17.07
CA LEU A 128 22.08 -6.66 -17.66
C LEU A 128 22.16 -5.50 -16.66
N THR A 129 23.27 -4.76 -16.73
CA THR A 129 23.54 -3.60 -15.86
C THR A 129 22.82 -2.33 -16.35
N ARG A 130 22.73 -1.33 -15.46
CA ARG A 130 22.18 0.01 -15.75
C ARG A 130 22.90 0.78 -16.86
N ASN A 131 24.03 0.29 -17.37
CA ASN A 131 24.75 0.90 -18.49
C ASN A 131 24.07 0.54 -19.81
N SER A 132 22.83 1.01 -19.99
CA SER A 132 22.09 0.83 -21.23
C SER A 132 22.60 1.81 -22.28
N ILE A 133 23.12 1.30 -23.39
CA ILE A 133 23.38 2.08 -24.59
C ILE A 133 22.01 2.35 -25.23
N TRP A 134 21.57 3.60 -25.19
CA TRP A 134 20.34 4.03 -25.83
C TRP A 134 20.55 4.09 -27.34
N ASN A 135 20.09 3.06 -28.05
CA ASN A 135 20.06 3.07 -29.50
C ASN A 135 18.76 3.72 -29.99
N VAL A 136 18.88 4.69 -30.89
CA VAL A 136 17.72 5.26 -31.58
C VAL A 136 17.11 4.14 -32.42
N THR A 137 15.88 3.76 -32.06
CA THR A 137 15.16 2.67 -32.73
C THR A 137 13.98 3.24 -33.48
N ASP A 138 13.70 2.70 -34.67
CA ASP A 138 12.58 3.13 -35.50
C ASP A 138 11.24 2.76 -34.85
N ILE A 139 10.44 3.78 -34.54
CA ILE A 139 9.16 3.67 -33.82
C ILE A 139 8.16 2.82 -34.63
N HIS A 140 8.21 2.87 -35.96
CA HIS A 140 7.24 2.18 -36.81
C HIS A 140 7.29 0.65 -36.65
N ASN A 141 8.47 0.08 -36.37
CA ASN A 141 8.64 -1.35 -36.17
C ASN A 141 8.36 -1.78 -34.71
N LEU A 142 8.54 -0.88 -33.74
CA LEU A 142 8.33 -1.18 -32.31
C LEU A 142 6.85 -1.13 -31.88
N VAL A 143 6.05 -0.26 -32.50
CA VAL A 143 4.63 -0.08 -32.13
C VAL A 143 3.82 -1.36 -32.34
N GLN A 144 4.21 -2.20 -33.32
CA GLN A 144 3.55 -3.48 -33.55
C GLN A 144 3.84 -4.53 -32.46
N SER A 145 5.03 -4.49 -31.85
CA SER A 145 5.45 -5.43 -30.80
C SER A 145 5.24 -4.90 -29.38
N PHE A 146 4.82 -3.64 -29.23
CA PHE A 146 4.57 -3.05 -27.92
C PHE A 146 3.33 -3.68 -27.26
N PRO A 147 3.42 -4.12 -25.99
CA PRO A 147 2.31 -4.81 -25.33
C PRO A 147 1.10 -3.88 -25.15
N LYS A 148 -0.08 -4.37 -25.55
CA LYS A 148 -1.36 -3.70 -25.33
C LYS A 148 -1.97 -4.24 -24.05
N LEU A 149 -1.98 -3.41 -23.01
CA LEU A 149 -2.48 -3.78 -21.70
C LEU A 149 -3.93 -3.31 -21.52
N SER A 150 -4.80 -4.21 -21.08
CA SER A 150 -6.14 -3.87 -20.64
C SER A 150 -6.11 -3.17 -19.27
N MET A 151 -7.24 -2.58 -18.86
CA MET A 151 -7.36 -2.03 -17.51
C MET A 151 -7.14 -3.08 -16.42
N VAL A 152 -7.50 -4.34 -16.69
CA VAL A 152 -7.25 -5.45 -15.77
C VAL A 152 -5.75 -5.68 -15.66
N ASP A 153 -5.02 -5.72 -16.77
CA ASP A 153 -3.56 -5.91 -16.76
C ASP A 153 -2.85 -4.77 -16.02
N LEU A 154 -3.28 -3.53 -16.25
CA LEU A 154 -2.75 -2.35 -15.55
C LEU A 154 -2.99 -2.45 -14.04
N ARG A 155 -4.19 -2.87 -13.62
CA ARG A 155 -4.51 -3.11 -12.20
C ARG A 155 -3.65 -4.22 -11.62
N MET A 156 -3.39 -5.29 -12.37
CA MET A 156 -2.59 -6.41 -11.88
C MET A 156 -1.12 -6.03 -11.68
N ILE A 157 -0.56 -5.21 -12.59
CA ILE A 157 0.82 -4.72 -12.47
C ILE A 157 0.99 -3.82 -11.24
N THR A 158 -0.02 -3.04 -10.86
CA THR A 158 0.09 -2.16 -9.68
C THR A 158 0.11 -2.93 -8.37
N LEU A 159 -0.32 -4.19 -8.33
CA LEU A 159 -0.28 -5.06 -7.14
C LEU A 159 1.14 -5.57 -6.82
N GLY A 160 2.07 -5.44 -7.75
CA GLY A 160 3.46 -5.87 -7.61
C GLY A 160 3.89 -6.81 -8.72
N THR A 161 5.20 -7.03 -8.80
CA THR A 161 5.83 -7.89 -9.81
C THR A 161 6.50 -9.05 -9.11
N SER A 162 6.11 -10.26 -9.50
CA SER A 162 6.90 -11.48 -9.31
C SER A 162 7.98 -11.57 -10.35
#